data_AF-A0A927G4Q0-F1
#
_entry.id   AF-A0A927G4Q0-F1
#
_cell.length_a   1.000
_cell.length_b   1.000
_cell.length_c   1.000
_cell.angle_alpha   90.00
_cell.angle_beta   90.00
_cell.angle_gamma   90.00
#
_symmetry.space_group_name_H-M   'P 1'
#
loop_
_entity.id
_entity.type
_entity.pdbx_description
1 polymer ?
#
loop_
_entity_poly.entity_id
_entity_poly.type
_entity_poly.pdbx_seq_one_letter_code
_entity_poly.pdbx_strand_id
1 'polypeptide(L)'
;MNSEVYKNMKESVEHTRQAVIKAQSSHDAEAHQQAQYQLSLSKQWLREIEEYGELEEIAAEIHRIKEDIKHLSEAYESIRAY
;
A
#
# COMPACT_ATOMS: atom_id res chain seq x y z
N MET A 1 -6.01 -1.46 19.57
CA MET A 1 -4.98 -1.41 18.52
C MET A 1 -4.02 -0.28 18.86
N ASN A 2 -2.71 -0.54 18.93
CA ASN A 2 -1.73 0.47 19.34
C ASN A 2 -1.58 1.52 18.22
N SER A 3 -1.46 2.81 18.57
CA SER A 3 -1.29 3.90 17.60
C SER A 3 -0.11 3.71 16.64
N GLU A 4 0.85 2.88 17.05
CA GLU A 4 2.04 2.48 16.30
C GLU A 4 1.72 1.61 15.07
N VAL A 5 0.79 0.65 15.16
CA VAL A 5 0.40 -0.20 14.01
C VAL A 5 -0.19 0.64 12.89
N TYR A 6 -1.07 1.58 13.27
CA TYR A 6 -1.69 2.50 12.33
C TYR A 6 -0.67 3.45 11.69
N LYS A 7 0.30 3.96 12.47
CA LYS A 7 1.39 4.77 11.94
C LYS A 7 2.24 3.98 10.93
N ASN A 8 2.60 2.74 11.27
CA ASN A 8 3.36 1.86 10.39
C ASN A 8 2.61 1.56 9.08
N MET A 9 1.28 1.39 9.14
CA MET A 9 0.47 1.22 7.93
C MET A 9 0.53 2.46 7.04
N LYS A 10 0.32 3.66 7.60
CA LYS A 10 0.39 4.91 6.83
C LYS A 10 1.74 5.09 6.15
N GLU A 11 2.82 4.82 6.87
CA GLU A 11 4.17 4.87 6.32
C GLU A 11 4.35 3.85 5.20
N SER A 12 3.86 2.61 5.37
CA SER A 12 3.90 1.59 4.32
C SER A 12 3.17 2.01 3.05
N VAL A 13 1.98 2.62 3.16
CA VAL A 13 1.21 3.10 2.00
C VAL A 13 1.95 4.22 1.28
N GLU A 14 2.57 5.14 2.02
CA GLU A 14 3.35 6.23 1.44
C GLU A 14 4.61 5.70 0.72
N HIS A 15 5.32 4.75 1.31
CA HIS A 15 6.44 4.08 0.64
C HIS A 15 6.00 3.34 -0.63
N THR A 16 4.83 2.70 -0.59
CA THR A 16 4.23 2.06 -1.76
C THR A 16 3.92 3.07 -2.86
N ARG A 17 3.32 4.22 -2.50
CA ARG A 17 3.04 5.31 -3.44
C ARG A 17 4.30 5.79 -4.14
N GLN A 18 5.36 6.06 -3.37
CA GLN A 18 6.64 6.50 -3.91
C GLN A 18 7.27 5.45 -4.83
N ALA A 19 7.23 4.18 -4.44
CA ALA A 19 7.78 3.08 -5.24
C ALA A 19 7.01 2.87 -6.55
N VAL A 20 5.68 2.93 -6.52
CA VAL A 20 4.84 2.83 -7.73
C VAL A 20 5.11 4.00 -8.68
N ILE A 21 5.16 5.24 -8.18
CA ILE A 21 5.50 6.41 -9.01
C ILE A 21 6.88 6.26 -9.65
N LYS A 22 7.87 5.79 -8.87
CA LYS A 22 9.21 5.55 -9.39
C LYS A 22 9.18 4.50 -10.51
N ALA A 23 8.53 3.36 -10.29
CA ALA A 23 8.37 2.30 -11.29
C ALA A 23 7.60 2.77 -12.53
N GLN A 24 6.63 3.68 -12.41
CA GLN A 24 5.95 4.29 -13.57
C GLN A 24 6.88 5.19 -14.39
N SER A 25 7.81 5.88 -13.72
CA SER A 25 8.73 6.83 -14.36
C SER A 25 10.03 6.21 -14.87
N SER A 26 10.34 4.97 -14.49
CA SER A 26 11.61 4.31 -14.80
C SER A 26 11.38 2.95 -15.45
N HIS A 27 12.12 2.63 -16.52
CA HIS A 27 12.23 1.28 -17.07
C HIS A 27 13.22 0.39 -16.29
N ASP A 28 13.40 0.65 -15.00
CA ASP A 28 14.36 -0.03 -14.14
C ASP A 28 13.70 -1.21 -13.42
N ALA A 29 14.23 -2.41 -13.65
CA ALA A 29 13.74 -3.63 -13.03
C ALA A 29 13.79 -3.57 -11.49
N GLU A 30 14.77 -2.87 -10.92
CA GLU A 30 14.88 -2.70 -9.46
C GLU A 30 13.71 -1.85 -8.93
N ALA A 31 13.33 -0.80 -9.64
CA ALA A 31 12.17 0.02 -9.27
C ALA A 31 10.86 -0.77 -9.32
N HIS A 32 10.67 -1.62 -10.34
CA HIS A 32 9.50 -2.51 -10.42
C HIS A 32 9.48 -3.54 -9.28
N GLN A 33 10.62 -4.13 -8.93
CA GLN A 33 10.74 -5.06 -7.82
C GLN A 33 10.46 -4.37 -6.48
N GLN A 34 10.97 -3.15 -6.29
CA GLN A 34 10.72 -2.35 -5.10
C GLN A 34 9.22 -2.00 -4.96
N ALA A 35 8.56 -1.59 -6.06
CA ALA A 35 7.13 -1.33 -6.06
C ALA A 35 6.31 -2.57 -5.71
N GLN A 36 6.66 -3.74 -6.29
CA GLN A 36 5.99 -5.00 -5.96
C GLN A 36 6.16 -5.38 -4.48
N TYR A 37 7.37 -5.21 -3.93
CA TYR A 37 7.65 -5.48 -2.54
C TYR A 37 6.83 -4.58 -1.62
N GLN A 38 6.83 -3.26 -1.85
CA GLN A 38 6.07 -2.31 -1.01
C GLN A 38 4.55 -2.57 -1.11
N LEU A 39 4.03 -2.83 -2.30
CA LEU A 39 2.62 -3.24 -2.48
C LEU A 39 2.27 -4.49 -1.67
N SER A 40 3.17 -5.48 -1.64
CA SER A 40 2.94 -6.70 -0.86
C SER A 40 2.91 -6.42 0.65
N LEU A 41 3.79 -5.55 1.15
CA LEU A 41 3.80 -5.14 2.56
C LEU A 41 2.52 -4.38 2.95
N SER A 42 2.09 -3.39 2.15
CA SER A 42 0.86 -2.65 2.43
C SER A 42 -0.38 -3.55 2.40
N LYS A 43 -0.44 -4.53 1.49
CA LYS A 43 -1.51 -5.54 1.47
C LYS A 43 -1.47 -6.46 2.69
N GLN A 44 -0.29 -6.78 3.21
CA GLN A 44 -0.16 -7.55 4.45
C GLN A 44 -0.71 -6.76 5.64
N TRP A 45 -0.29 -5.50 5.81
CA TRP A 45 -0.80 -4.63 6.87
C TRP A 45 -2.32 -4.50 6.83
N LEU A 46 -2.89 -4.41 5.63
CA LEU A 46 -4.33 -4.32 5.44
C LEU A 46 -5.04 -5.58 5.95
N ARG A 47 -4.53 -6.77 5.62
CA ARG A 47 -5.10 -8.04 6.11
C ARG A 47 -5.01 -8.15 7.62
N GLU A 48 -3.87 -7.78 8.21
CA GLU A 48 -3.70 -7.81 9.67
C GLU A 48 -4.77 -6.95 10.34
N ILE A 49 -5.04 -5.75 9.84
CA ILE A 49 -6.08 -4.87 10.40
C ILE A 49 -7.49 -5.42 10.21
N GLU A 50 -7.77 -6.03 9.05
CA GLU A 50 -9.05 -6.71 8.81
C GLU A 50 -9.26 -7.89 9.77
N GLU A 51 -8.19 -8.63 10.10
CA GLU A 51 -8.21 -9.74 11.05
C GLU A 51 -8.37 -9.29 12.51
N TYR A 52 -7.77 -8.15 12.89
CA TYR A 52 -7.87 -7.61 14.26
C TYR A 52 -9.16 -6.83 14.53
N GLY A 53 -10.00 -6.62 13.51
CA GLY A 53 -11.26 -5.87 13.60
C GLY A 53 -11.05 -4.37 13.50
N GLU A 54 -11.83 -3.72 12.63
CA GLU A 54 -11.83 -2.27 12.48
C GLU A 54 -12.36 -1.61 13.76
N LEU A 55 -11.50 -0.86 14.46
CA LEU A 55 -11.97 0.01 15.54
C LEU A 55 -12.83 1.11 14.89
N GLU A 56 -14.07 1.28 15.37
CA GLU A 56 -15.02 2.29 14.83
C GLU A 56 -14.40 3.69 14.73
N GLU A 57 -13.52 4.05 15.65
CA GLU A 57 -12.84 5.36 15.70
C GLU A 57 -11.93 5.64 14.49
N ILE A 58 -11.40 4.61 13.83
CA ILE A 58 -10.47 4.75 12.70
C ILE A 58 -10.93 4.02 11.44
N ALA A 59 -12.16 3.48 11.43
CA ALA A 59 -12.73 2.76 10.29
C ALA A 59 -12.71 3.58 8.99
N ALA A 60 -13.06 4.87 9.05
CA ALA A 60 -13.03 5.77 7.90
C ALA A 60 -11.61 5.98 7.34
N GLU A 61 -10.58 5.88 8.17
CA GLU A 61 -9.18 6.02 7.76
C GLU A 61 -8.63 4.74 7.18
N ILE A 62 -8.97 3.60 7.79
CA ILE A 62 -8.70 2.28 7.23
C ILE A 62 -9.34 2.15 5.85
N HIS A 63 -10.59 2.58 5.68
CA HIS A 63 -11.26 2.58 4.37
C HIS A 63 -10.53 3.45 3.34
N ARG A 64 -10.02 4.62 3.72
CA ARG A 64 -9.22 5.45 2.80
C ARG A 64 -7.93 4.75 2.39
N ILE A 65 -7.26 4.09 3.33
CA ILE A 65 -6.04 3.33 3.05
C ILE A 65 -6.32 2.11 2.15
N LYS A 66 -7.46 1.43 2.34
CA LYS A 66 -7.92 0.35 1.44
C LYS A 66 -8.02 0.83 0.00
N GLU A 67 -8.72 1.94 -0.23
CA GLU A 67 -8.88 2.52 -1.56
C GLU A 67 -7.52 2.99 -2.13
N ASP A 68 -6.66 3.59 -1.32
CA ASP A 68 -5.30 3.97 -1.76
C ASP A 68 -4.49 2.74 -2.23
N ILE A 69 -4.46 1.65 -1.47
CA ILE A 69 -3.75 0.41 -1.83
C ILE A 69 -4.33 -0.21 -3.11
N LYS A 70 -5.66 -0.17 -3.26
CA LYS A 70 -6.35 -0.64 -4.46
C LYS A 70 -5.93 0.16 -5.69
N HIS A 71 -6.00 1.49 -5.63
CA HIS A 71 -5.60 2.35 -6.74
C HIS A 71 -4.11 2.22 -7.09
N LEU A 72 -3.24 2.09 -6.08
CA LEU A 72 -1.81 1.83 -6.30
C LEU A 72 -1.56 0.48 -6.97
N SER A 73 -2.37 -0.54 -6.63
CA SER A 73 -2.30 -1.84 -7.29
C SER A 73 -2.73 -1.77 -8.75
N GLU A 74 -3.86 -1.13 -9.03
CA GLU A 74 -4.37 -0.91 -10.39
C GLU A 74 -3.36 -0.13 -11.25
N ALA A 75 -2.77 0.92 -10.68
CA ALA A 75 -1.73 1.71 -11.32
C ALA A 75 -0.47 0.88 -11.65
N TYR A 76 -0.04 0.02 -10.72
CA TYR A 76 1.12 -0.85 -10.95
C TYR A 76 0.84 -1.96 -11.96
N GLU A 77 -0.35 -2.56 -11.95
CA GLU A 77 -0.75 -3.55 -12.95
C GLU A 77 -0.79 -2.96 -14.35
N SER A 78 -1.24 -1.70 -14.47
CA SER A 78 -1.29 -1.00 -15.75
C SER A 78 0.08 -0.85 -16.41
N ILE A 79 1.15 -0.66 -15.64
CA ILE A 79 2.52 -0.53 -16.17
C ILE A 79 3.22 -1.87 -16.39
N ARG A 80 2.86 -2.94 -15.66
CA ARG A 80 3.44 -4.27 -15.85
C ARG A 80 2.93 -4.96 -17.12
N ALA A 81 1.77 -4.53 -17.63
CA ALA A 81 1.14 -5.10 -18.81
C ALA A 81 1.79 -4.65 -20.14
N TYR A 82 2.68 -3.65 -20.11
CA TYR A 82 3.41 -3.12 -21.27
C TYR A 82 4.90 -3.47 -21.20
#